data_AF-A0A6P2EML0-F1
#
_entry.id   AF-A0A6P2EML0-F1
#
_cell.length_a   1.000
_cell.length_b   1.000
_cell.length_c   1.000
_cell.angle_alpha   90.00
_cell.angle_beta   90.00
_cell.angle_gamma   90.00
#
_symmetry.space_group_name_H-M   'P 1'
#
loop_
_entity.id
_entity.type
_entity.pdbx_description
1 polymer ?
#
loop_
_entity_poly.entity_id
_entity_poly.type
_entity_poly.pdbx_seq_one_letter_code
_entity_poly.pdbx_strand_id
1 'polypeptide(L)'
;MKSKVINAPTAQLTLSFEEGLSQRFGSLRECVATGVYQRGLGKCAIDLDKAPGNLSVELSEDTTRKFSVESLERYIEKTGDTTPIHYLIDRFLHDNSRKQEAALAQLGPVLQQLLPMLKQAGLV
;
A
#
# COMPACT_ATOMS: atom_id res chain seq x y z
N MET A 1 13.31 -14.73 -8.22
CA MET A 1 14.56 -13.93 -8.24
C MET A 1 14.25 -12.57 -7.59
N LYS A 2 14.99 -12.14 -6.56
CA LYS A 2 14.85 -10.77 -6.02
C LYS A 2 15.44 -9.80 -7.04
N SER A 3 14.70 -8.75 -7.41
CA SER A 3 15.13 -7.76 -8.39
C SER A 3 16.37 -7.01 -7.92
N LYS A 4 17.34 -6.78 -8.81
CA LYS A 4 18.66 -6.19 -8.53
C LYS A 4 18.66 -4.64 -8.57
N VAL A 5 17.49 -4.02 -8.53
CA VAL A 5 17.29 -2.58 -8.85
C VAL A 5 17.72 -1.65 -7.71
N ILE A 6 17.83 -2.14 -6.47
CA ILE A 6 18.38 -1.35 -5.36
C ILE A 6 19.87 -1.70 -5.20
N ASN A 7 20.72 -0.98 -5.91
CA ASN A 7 22.16 -0.94 -5.64
C ASN A 7 22.69 0.44 -6.08
N ALA A 8 22.47 1.47 -5.26
CA ALA A 8 22.94 2.84 -5.49
C ALA A 8 23.14 3.55 -4.14
N PRO A 9 24.04 4.56 -4.06
CA PRO A 9 24.69 4.98 -2.81
C PRO A 9 23.70 5.51 -1.79
N THR A 10 24.08 5.39 -0.52
CA THR A 10 23.44 5.73 0.76
C THR A 10 22.69 7.08 0.81
N ALA A 11 21.66 7.26 0.00
CA ALA A 11 20.57 8.19 0.25
C ALA A 11 19.36 7.31 0.63
N GLN A 12 19.20 7.10 1.93
CA GLN A 12 18.05 6.40 2.47
C GLN A 12 16.79 7.19 2.09
N LEU A 13 15.95 6.60 1.23
CA LEU A 13 14.63 7.13 0.96
C LEU A 13 13.78 6.94 2.22
N THR A 14 13.62 8.00 3.00
CA THR A 14 12.65 8.02 4.10
C THR A 14 11.28 8.28 3.51
N LEU A 15 10.47 7.23 3.50
CA LEU A 15 9.12 7.26 2.95
C LEU A 15 8.12 7.23 4.10
N SER A 16 7.36 8.32 4.28
CA SER A 16 6.27 8.38 5.26
C SER A 16 4.94 8.13 4.56
N PHE A 17 4.32 6.98 4.81
CA PHE A 17 3.03 6.61 4.22
C PHE A 17 2.06 6.11 5.28
N GLU A 18 0.77 6.17 4.98
CA GLU A 18 -0.29 5.56 5.80
C GLU A 18 -0.14 4.03 5.75
N GLU A 19 0.11 3.42 6.90
CA GLU A 19 0.20 1.96 7.01
C GLU A 19 -1.17 1.30 6.82
N GLY A 20 -1.19 0.08 6.27
CA GLY A 20 -2.39 -0.75 6.24
C GLY A 20 -3.19 -0.69 4.92
N LEU A 21 -2.70 0.02 3.90
CA LEU A 21 -3.31 -0.03 2.56
C LEU A 21 -3.35 -1.46 1.99
N SER A 22 -2.32 -2.26 2.25
CA SER A 22 -2.25 -3.68 1.89
C SER A 22 -3.29 -4.54 2.60
N GLN A 23 -3.77 -4.11 3.77
CA GLN A 23 -4.85 -4.75 4.53
C GLN A 23 -6.23 -4.27 4.07
N ARG A 24 -6.33 -3.03 3.59
CA ARG A 24 -7.57 -2.41 3.09
C ARG A 24 -7.98 -2.90 1.71
N PHE A 25 -7.01 -3.24 0.85
CA PHE A 25 -7.28 -3.71 -0.52
C PHE A 25 -6.64 -5.09 -0.78
N GLY A 26 -7.44 -6.05 -1.24
CA GLY A 26 -6.98 -7.39 -1.60
C GLY A 26 -6.10 -7.42 -2.84
N SER A 27 -6.20 -6.43 -3.73
CA SER A 27 -5.36 -6.30 -4.93
C SER A 27 -5.14 -4.85 -5.38
N LEU A 28 -4.12 -4.63 -6.23
CA LEU A 28 -3.91 -3.33 -6.88
C LEU A 28 -5.11 -2.92 -7.73
N ARG A 29 -5.71 -3.88 -8.45
CA ARG A 29 -6.93 -3.66 -9.25
C ARG A 29 -8.06 -3.13 -8.38
N GLU A 30 -8.27 -3.74 -7.22
CA GLU A 30 -9.31 -3.33 -6.27
C GLU A 30 -9.06 -1.90 -5.76
N CYS A 31 -7.81 -1.57 -5.40
CA CYS A 31 -7.43 -0.22 -5.01
C CYS A 31 -7.78 0.82 -6.09
N VAL A 32 -7.43 0.54 -7.35
CA VAL A 32 -7.79 1.40 -8.50
C VAL A 32 -9.31 1.45 -8.69
N ALA A 33 -9.99 0.32 -8.60
CA ALA A 33 -11.45 0.24 -8.78
C ALA A 33 -12.17 1.11 -7.75
N THR A 34 -11.80 1.02 -6.48
CA THR A 34 -12.34 1.88 -5.41
C THR A 34 -12.13 3.35 -5.75
N GLY A 35 -10.92 3.72 -6.17
CA GLY A 35 -10.60 5.10 -6.55
C GLY A 35 -11.39 5.61 -7.76
N VAL A 36 -11.60 4.76 -8.78
CA VAL A 36 -12.42 5.08 -9.96
C VAL A 36 -13.89 5.28 -9.58
N TYR A 37 -14.47 4.38 -8.77
CA TYR A 37 -15.87 4.50 -8.37
C TYR A 37 -16.14 5.70 -7.46
N GLN A 38 -15.21 6.04 -6.57
CA GLN A 38 -15.32 7.24 -5.72
C GLN A 38 -15.30 8.55 -6.53
N ARG A 39 -14.52 8.60 -7.61
CA ARG A 39 -14.40 9.79 -8.47
C ARG A 39 -15.43 9.84 -9.61
N GLY A 40 -16.12 8.72 -9.83
CA GLY A 40 -17.11 8.54 -10.87
C GLY A 40 -16.54 7.79 -12.07
N LEU A 41 -17.09 6.58 -12.33
CA LEU A 41 -16.67 5.70 -13.42
C LEU A 41 -16.66 6.39 -14.78
N GLY A 42 -17.69 7.19 -15.10
CA GLY A 42 -17.80 7.86 -16.40
C GLY A 42 -16.70 8.90 -16.63
N LYS A 43 -16.36 9.67 -15.59
CA LYS A 43 -15.29 10.67 -15.66
C LYS A 43 -13.94 9.99 -15.88
N CYS A 44 -13.61 9.00 -15.06
CA CYS A 44 -12.37 8.25 -15.20
C CYS A 44 -12.29 7.51 -16.54
N ALA A 45 -13.40 7.00 -17.07
CA ALA A 45 -13.43 6.36 -18.38
C ALA A 45 -13.05 7.34 -19.50
N ILE A 46 -13.55 8.58 -19.45
CA ILE A 46 -13.16 9.64 -20.39
C ILE A 46 -11.65 9.95 -20.27
N ASP A 47 -11.16 10.13 -19.04
CA ASP A 47 -9.74 10.42 -18.80
C ASP A 47 -8.80 9.30 -19.30
N LEU A 48 -9.29 8.05 -19.25
CA LEU A 48 -8.58 6.86 -19.69
C LEU A 48 -8.78 6.54 -21.17
N ASP A 49 -9.57 7.33 -21.91
CA ASP A 49 -9.94 7.08 -23.31
C ASP A 49 -10.62 5.71 -23.49
N LYS A 50 -11.60 5.41 -22.61
CA LYS A 50 -12.35 4.15 -22.57
C LYS A 50 -13.85 4.41 -22.50
N ALA A 51 -14.63 3.48 -23.04
CA ALA A 51 -16.05 3.42 -22.73
C ALA A 51 -16.26 3.00 -21.27
N PRO A 52 -17.22 3.58 -20.52
CA PRO A 52 -17.46 3.24 -19.11
C PRO A 52 -17.70 1.75 -18.86
N GLY A 53 -18.44 1.08 -19.76
CA GLY A 53 -18.64 -0.37 -19.69
C GLY A 53 -17.35 -1.17 -19.83
N ASN A 54 -16.44 -0.77 -20.73
CA ASN A 54 -15.15 -1.43 -20.89
C ASN A 54 -14.30 -1.30 -19.63
N LEU A 55 -14.21 -0.08 -19.08
CA LEU A 55 -13.49 0.18 -17.85
C LEU A 55 -14.07 -0.61 -16.67
N SER A 56 -15.40 -0.70 -16.57
CA SER A 56 -16.06 -1.49 -15.53
C SER A 56 -15.68 -2.98 -15.60
N VAL A 57 -15.60 -3.56 -16.81
CA VAL A 57 -15.22 -4.97 -16.98
C VAL A 57 -13.74 -5.17 -16.64
N GLU A 58 -12.85 -4.27 -17.08
CA GLU A 58 -11.41 -4.32 -16.77
C GLU A 58 -11.12 -4.22 -15.26
N LEU A 59 -11.95 -3.48 -14.52
CA LEU A 59 -11.85 -3.33 -13.07
C LEU A 59 -12.57 -4.43 -12.29
N SER A 60 -13.33 -5.30 -12.96
CA SER A 60 -14.01 -6.42 -12.32
C SER A 60 -13.05 -7.57 -11.99
N GLU A 61 -13.53 -8.56 -11.23
CA GLU A 61 -12.75 -9.77 -10.95
C GLU A 61 -12.68 -10.72 -12.15
N ASP A 62 -13.45 -10.46 -13.21
CA ASP A 62 -13.49 -11.26 -14.42
C ASP A 62 -12.10 -11.34 -15.09
N THR A 63 -11.83 -12.48 -15.71
CA THR A 63 -10.57 -12.78 -16.41
C THR A 63 -10.54 -12.34 -17.86
N THR A 64 -11.69 -12.02 -18.45
CA THR A 64 -11.81 -11.74 -19.88
C THR A 64 -11.16 -10.43 -20.34
N ARG A 65 -11.19 -9.37 -19.52
CA ARG A 65 -10.52 -8.10 -19.82
C ARG A 65 -9.75 -7.62 -18.61
N LYS A 66 -8.51 -7.18 -18.82
CA LYS A 66 -7.60 -6.79 -17.74
C LYS A 66 -7.29 -5.30 -17.81
N PHE A 67 -7.33 -4.66 -16.65
CA PHE A 67 -6.80 -3.32 -16.50
C PHE A 67 -5.28 -3.34 -16.72
N SER A 68 -4.82 -2.63 -17.73
CA SER A 68 -3.41 -2.65 -18.16
C SER A 68 -2.53 -1.74 -17.30
N VAL A 69 -1.20 -1.93 -17.36
CA VAL A 69 -0.24 -1.07 -16.64
C VAL A 69 -0.22 0.34 -17.23
N GLU A 70 -0.37 0.48 -18.54
CA GLU A 70 -0.49 1.78 -19.21
C GLU A 70 -1.76 2.52 -18.76
N SER A 71 -2.85 1.77 -18.54
CA SER A 71 -4.09 2.34 -17.99
C SER A 71 -3.89 2.81 -16.54
N LEU A 72 -3.08 2.10 -15.75
CA LEU A 72 -2.70 2.51 -14.40
C LEU A 72 -1.86 3.80 -14.42
N GLU A 73 -0.85 3.87 -15.28
CA GLU A 73 -0.02 5.08 -15.42
C GLU A 73 -0.88 6.29 -15.80
N ARG A 74 -1.74 6.15 -16.81
CA ARG A 74 -2.68 7.20 -17.22
C ARG A 74 -3.66 7.55 -16.11
N TYR A 75 -4.15 6.58 -15.34
CA TYR A 75 -5.03 6.82 -14.20
C TYR A 75 -4.34 7.72 -13.17
N ILE A 76 -3.10 7.38 -12.78
CA ILE A 76 -2.33 8.16 -11.80
C ILE A 76 -2.07 9.57 -12.34
N GLU A 77 -1.66 9.70 -13.60
CA GLU A 77 -1.39 11.00 -14.24
C GLU A 77 -2.63 11.90 -14.28
N LYS A 78 -3.78 11.36 -14.69
CA LYS A 78 -5.01 12.15 -14.87
C LYS A 78 -5.72 12.48 -13.56
N THR A 79 -5.68 11.57 -12.59
CA THR A 79 -6.40 11.73 -11.32
C THR A 79 -5.54 12.29 -10.19
N GLY A 80 -4.21 12.21 -10.31
CA GLY A 80 -3.27 12.48 -9.22
C GLY A 80 -3.33 11.46 -8.09
N ASP A 81 -4.06 10.36 -8.26
CA ASP A 81 -4.22 9.35 -7.22
C ASP A 81 -2.99 8.45 -7.11
N THR A 82 -2.14 8.73 -6.14
CA THR A 82 -0.94 7.92 -5.84
C THR A 82 -1.22 6.73 -4.94
N THR A 83 -2.47 6.52 -4.47
CA THR A 83 -2.84 5.40 -3.59
C THR A 83 -2.41 4.04 -4.15
N PRO A 84 -2.53 3.74 -5.47
CA PRO A 84 -2.03 2.47 -6.02
C PRO A 84 -0.52 2.27 -5.85
N ILE A 85 0.27 3.35 -5.88
CA ILE A 85 1.72 3.29 -5.64
C ILE A 85 1.98 3.00 -4.15
N HIS A 86 1.35 3.75 -3.25
CA HIS A 86 1.49 3.53 -1.80
C HIS A 86 1.05 2.13 -1.40
N TYR A 87 0.01 1.60 -2.04
CA TYR A 87 -0.41 0.22 -1.89
C TYR A 87 0.69 -0.78 -2.26
N LEU A 88 1.35 -0.60 -3.41
CA LEU A 88 2.45 -1.51 -3.84
C LEU A 88 3.64 -1.42 -2.89
N ILE A 89 3.97 -0.22 -2.41
CA ILE A 89 5.02 -0.03 -1.42
C ILE A 89 4.64 -0.75 -0.13
N ASP A 90 3.44 -0.53 0.39
CA ASP A 90 2.96 -1.16 1.63
C ASP A 90 2.87 -2.69 1.50
N ARG A 91 2.53 -3.20 0.31
CA ARG A 91 2.41 -4.63 0.07
C ARG A 91 3.75 -5.34 -0.14
N PHE A 92 4.73 -4.70 -0.78
CA PHE A 92 5.94 -5.39 -1.25
C PHE A 92 7.26 -4.81 -0.72
N LEU A 93 7.29 -3.56 -0.27
CA LEU A 93 8.49 -2.89 0.22
C LEU A 93 8.47 -2.66 1.74
N HIS A 94 7.32 -2.81 2.41
CA HIS A 94 7.28 -2.85 3.87
C HIS A 94 7.96 -4.14 4.36
N ASP A 95 9.18 -3.99 4.89
CA ASP A 95 9.88 -5.04 5.62
C ASP A 95 9.12 -5.33 6.92
N ASN A 96 8.31 -6.39 6.94
CA ASN A 96 7.69 -6.90 8.17
C ASN A 96 8.74 -7.23 9.25
N SER A 97 9.96 -7.60 8.84
CA SER A 97 11.13 -7.80 9.70
C SER A 97 11.50 -6.54 10.48
N ARG A 98 11.50 -5.37 9.84
CA ARG A 98 11.82 -4.09 10.51
C ARG A 98 10.75 -3.67 11.50
N LYS A 99 9.47 -3.94 11.23
CA LYS A 99 8.39 -3.71 12.22
C LYS A 99 8.55 -4.61 13.44
N GLN A 100 8.86 -5.89 13.25
CA GLN A 100 9.06 -6.83 14.36
C GLN A 100 10.32 -6.47 15.17
N GLU A 101 11.43 -6.14 14.51
CA GLU A 101 12.66 -5.66 15.15
C GLU A 101 12.46 -4.32 15.86
N ALA A 102 11.74 -3.36 15.27
CA ALA A 102 11.43 -2.08 15.90
C ALA A 102 10.47 -2.25 17.09
N ALA A 103 9.48 -3.13 17.00
CA ALA A 103 8.60 -3.47 18.11
C ALA A 103 9.36 -4.19 19.24
N LEU A 104 10.25 -5.12 18.92
CA LEU A 104 11.15 -5.77 19.89
C LEU A 104 12.12 -4.77 20.53
N ALA A 105 12.66 -3.82 19.76
CA ALA A 105 13.53 -2.76 20.29
C ALA A 105 12.77 -1.82 21.23
N GLN A 106 11.49 -1.54 20.97
CA GLN A 106 10.62 -0.74 21.84
C GLN A 106 10.16 -1.52 23.08
N LEU A 107 10.07 -2.85 23.03
CA LEU A 107 9.74 -3.68 24.19
C LEU A 107 10.82 -3.65 25.28
N GLY A 108 12.10 -3.53 24.91
CA GLY A 108 13.21 -3.50 25.87
C GLY A 108 13.07 -2.39 26.93
N PRO A 109 12.96 -1.10 26.54
CA PRO A 109 12.74 0.01 27.44
C PRO A 109 11.44 -0.11 28.27
N VAL A 110 10.37 -0.61 27.65
CA VAL A 110 9.08 -0.81 28.33
C VAL A 110 9.22 -1.85 29.44
N LEU A 111 9.86 -2.98 29.18
CA LEU A 111 10.09 -4.03 30.18
C LEU A 111 10.96 -3.53 31.36
N GLN A 112 11.95 -2.67 31.09
CA GLN A 112 12.77 -2.06 32.14
C GLN A 112 11.96 -1.15 33.06
N GLN A 113 10.91 -0.49 32.56
CA GLN A 113 10.01 0.32 33.36
C GLN A 113 8.93 -0.50 34.06
N LEU A 114 8.43 -1.56 33.40
CA LEU A 114 7.33 -2.40 33.90
C LEU A 114 7.77 -3.30 35.07
N LEU A 115 8.95 -3.89 35.01
CA LEU A 115 9.49 -4.77 36.07
C LEU A 115 9.50 -4.14 37.48
N PRO A 116 10.04 -2.91 37.68
CA PRO A 116 10.01 -2.27 38.99
C PRO A 116 8.58 -1.92 39.45
N MET A 117 7.67 -1.56 38.54
CA MET A 117 6.27 -1.27 38.89
C MET A 117 5.52 -2.54 39.33
N LEU A 118 5.76 -3.67 38.66
CA LEU A 118 5.17 -4.96 39.06
C LEU A 118 5.67 -5.43 40.43
N LYS A 119 6.97 -5.20 40.73
CA LYS A 119 7.53 -5.45 42.07
C LYS A 119 6.89 -4.56 43.13
N GLN A 120 6.67 -3.27 42.84
CA GLN A 120 5.97 -2.36 43.76
C GLN A 120 4.51 -2.75 43.99
N ALA A 121 3.86 -3.32 42.98
CA ALA A 121 2.49 -3.83 43.07
C ALA A 121 2.39 -5.23 43.72
N GLY A 122 3.51 -5.89 44.03
CA GLY A 122 3.54 -7.22 44.65
C GLY A 122 3.10 -8.37 43.73
N LEU A 123 3.15 -8.15 42.40
CA LEU A 123 2.73 -9.12 41.39
C LEU A 123 3.86 -10.05 40.93
N VAL A 124 5.11 -9.73 41.29
CA VAL A 124 6.35 -10.51 41.09
C VAL A 124 7.41 -10.08 42.09
#